data_AF-A0A7X7RK18-F1
#
_entry.id   AF-A0A7X7RK18-F1
#
_cell.length_a   1.000
_cell.length_b   1.000
_cell.length_c   1.000
_cell.angle_alpha   90.00
_cell.angle_beta   90.00
_cell.angle_gamma   90.00
#
_symmetry.space_group_name_H-M   'P 1'
#
loop_
_entity.id
_entity.type
_entity.pdbx_description
1 polymer ?
#
loop_
_entity_poly.entity_id
_entity_poly.type
_entity_poly.pdbx_seq_one_letter_code
_entity_poly.pdbx_strand_id
1 'polypeptide(L)'
;MKRILWVVIPLALVLCLPLLLRKPAEQIDLSADQLVIVSPHNESIRFEIEQAFRRYYYEQTGRKVSLDWRAVGGASDIVRYLASAYTANFRDYWINQQAGQWSEELALAFLNRKLEPDSPHWDARQEFLHCDIGIGIDLFFGGGQYDFQQQADAGILVPCGLQERHPEWFA
;
A
#
# COMPACT_ATOMS: atom_id res chain seq x y z
N MET A 1 -15.59 1.16 -57.66
CA MET A 1 -16.13 1.62 -56.36
C MET A 1 -16.30 0.48 -55.36
N LYS A 2 -17.06 -0.60 -55.66
CA LYS A 2 -17.28 -1.73 -54.72
C LYS A 2 -15.98 -2.37 -54.17
N ARG A 3 -14.95 -2.55 -55.01
CA ARG A 3 -13.62 -3.08 -54.60
C ARG A 3 -12.87 -2.19 -53.60
N ILE A 4 -13.03 -0.87 -53.66
CA ILE A 4 -12.40 0.06 -52.71
C ILE A 4 -13.09 -0.04 -51.36
N LEU A 5 -14.43 -0.18 -51.36
CA LEU A 5 -15.22 -0.39 -50.15
C LEU A 5 -14.76 -1.65 -49.37
N TRP A 6 -14.43 -2.73 -50.09
CA TRP A 6 -13.94 -3.99 -49.49
C TRP A 6 -12.61 -3.85 -48.74
N VAL A 7 -11.81 -2.81 -49.02
CA VAL A 7 -10.55 -2.55 -48.33
C VAL A 7 -10.71 -1.49 -47.25
N VAL A 8 -11.46 -0.42 -47.56
CA VAL A 8 -11.64 0.71 -46.65
C VAL A 8 -12.48 0.34 -45.42
N ILE A 9 -13.51 -0.50 -45.57
CA ILE A 9 -14.36 -0.92 -44.44
C ILE A 9 -13.59 -1.71 -43.38
N PRO A 10 -12.88 -2.81 -43.70
CA PRO A 10 -12.12 -3.54 -42.69
C PRO A 10 -10.98 -2.70 -42.10
N LEU A 11 -10.33 -1.84 -42.90
CA LEU A 11 -9.32 -0.91 -42.40
C LEU A 11 -9.91 0.10 -41.40
N ALA A 12 -11.05 0.69 -41.73
CA ALA A 12 -11.77 1.60 -40.83
C ALA A 12 -12.25 0.87 -39.57
N LEU A 13 -12.70 -0.39 -39.69
CA LEU A 13 -13.07 -1.22 -38.54
C LEU A 13 -11.87 -1.47 -37.63
N VAL A 14 -10.72 -1.86 -38.16
CA VAL A 14 -9.49 -2.08 -37.36
C VAL A 14 -9.07 -0.80 -36.63
N LEU A 15 -9.27 0.38 -37.22
CA LEU A 15 -8.91 1.66 -36.61
C LEU A 15 -9.96 2.18 -35.63
N CYS A 16 -11.25 2.04 -35.94
CA CYS A 16 -12.33 2.61 -35.13
C CYS A 16 -12.79 1.70 -33.99
N LEU A 17 -12.67 0.37 -34.14
CA LEU A 17 -13.13 -0.59 -33.13
C LEU A 17 -12.39 -0.42 -31.78
N PRO A 18 -11.06 -0.22 -31.70
CA PRO A 18 -10.38 0.05 -30.44
C PRO A 18 -10.82 1.36 -29.79
N LEU A 19 -11.16 2.38 -30.59
CA LEU A 19 -11.62 3.67 -30.09
C LEU A 19 -13.04 3.58 -29.52
N LEU A 20 -13.92 2.80 -30.17
CA LEU A 20 -15.29 2.53 -29.70
C LEU A 20 -15.31 1.65 -28.45
N LEU A 21 -14.38 0.69 -28.35
CA LEU A 21 -14.25 -0.22 -27.21
C LEU A 21 -13.38 0.34 -26.08
N ARG A 22 -12.78 1.52 -26.25
CA ARG A 22 -11.96 2.16 -25.23
C ARG A 22 -12.83 2.44 -24.01
N LYS A 23 -12.56 1.74 -22.91
CA LYS A 23 -13.17 2.06 -21.62
C LYS A 23 -12.84 3.52 -21.28
N PRO A 24 -13.82 4.33 -20.82
CA PRO A 24 -13.53 5.67 -20.34
C PRO A 24 -12.40 5.59 -19.32
N ALA A 25 -11.47 6.54 -19.39
CA ALA A 25 -10.49 6.69 -18.31
C ALA A 25 -11.27 6.86 -17.02
N GLU A 26 -10.92 6.07 -16.01
CA GLU A 26 -11.60 6.13 -14.74
C GLU A 26 -11.38 7.51 -14.14
N GLN A 27 -12.47 8.26 -13.96
CA GLN A 27 -12.39 9.60 -13.38
C GLN A 27 -12.17 9.44 -11.88
N ILE A 28 -11.22 10.22 -11.33
CA ILE A 28 -10.98 10.27 -9.89
C ILE A 28 -12.25 10.82 -9.23
N ASP A 29 -13.02 9.94 -8.61
CA ASP A 29 -14.20 10.30 -7.84
C ASP A 29 -13.73 10.86 -6.49
N LEU A 30 -13.62 12.18 -6.40
CA LEU A 30 -13.18 12.88 -5.18
C LEU A 30 -14.16 12.70 -4.00
N SER A 31 -15.36 12.14 -4.25
CA SER A 31 -16.33 11.81 -3.20
C SER A 31 -16.21 10.37 -2.71
N ALA A 32 -15.41 9.52 -3.37
CA ALA A 32 -15.16 8.16 -2.94
C ALA A 32 -14.16 8.14 -1.77
N ASP A 33 -14.35 7.18 -0.87
CA ASP A 33 -13.34 6.85 0.13
C ASP A 33 -12.04 6.43 -0.59
N GLN A 34 -10.88 6.75 -0.03
CA GLN A 34 -9.59 6.41 -0.62
C GLN A 34 -8.91 5.29 0.17
N LEU A 35 -8.30 4.36 -0.55
CA LEU A 35 -7.47 3.30 0.02
C LEU A 35 -6.17 3.21 -0.78
N VAL A 36 -5.06 3.61 -0.16
CA VAL A 36 -3.71 3.57 -0.75
C VAL A 36 -3.05 2.25 -0.40
N ILE A 37 -2.75 1.45 -1.43
CA ILE A 37 -2.23 0.10 -1.27
C ILE A 37 -0.87 -0.02 -1.95
N VAL A 38 0.13 -0.52 -1.22
CA VAL A 38 1.41 -0.95 -1.82
C VAL A 38 1.39 -2.46 -2.02
N SER A 39 1.80 -2.92 -3.20
CA SER A 39 1.69 -4.34 -3.55
C SER A 39 2.75 -4.79 -4.57
N PRO A 40 3.34 -5.98 -4.41
CA PRO A 40 4.23 -6.57 -5.41
C PRO A 40 3.46 -7.34 -6.50
N HIS A 41 2.12 -7.38 -6.42
CA HIS A 41 1.30 -8.12 -7.37
C HIS A 41 1.26 -7.45 -8.74
N ASN A 42 1.10 -8.27 -9.77
CA ASN A 42 0.93 -7.79 -11.14
C ASN A 42 -0.42 -7.05 -11.33
N GLU A 43 -0.58 -6.40 -12.49
CA GLU A 43 -1.78 -5.65 -12.84
C GLU A 43 -3.06 -6.51 -12.83
N SER A 44 -2.96 -7.78 -13.25
CA SER A 44 -4.13 -8.66 -13.33
C SER A 44 -4.75 -8.92 -11.96
N ILE A 45 -3.93 -9.22 -10.96
CA ILE A 45 -4.39 -9.45 -9.58
C ILE A 45 -4.94 -8.16 -8.97
N ARG A 46 -4.23 -7.04 -9.15
CA ARG A 46 -4.66 -5.73 -8.64
C ARG A 46 -6.02 -5.36 -9.21
N PHE A 47 -6.19 -5.50 -10.52
CA PHE A 47 -7.47 -5.25 -11.19
C PHE A 47 -8.60 -6.16 -10.67
N GLU A 48 -8.36 -7.47 -10.58
CA GLU A 48 -9.39 -8.42 -10.13
C GLU A 48 -9.87 -8.13 -8.70
N ILE A 49 -8.91 -7.93 -7.77
CA ILE A 49 -9.22 -7.60 -6.38
C ILE A 49 -9.90 -6.26 -6.26
N GLU A 50 -9.46 -5.25 -7.00
CA GLU A 50 -10.07 -3.92 -7.00
C GLU A 50 -11.53 -3.95 -7.43
N GLN A 51 -11.84 -4.64 -8.54
CA GLN A 51 -13.23 -4.75 -9.00
C GLN A 51 -14.10 -5.51 -7.98
N ALA A 52 -13.59 -6.60 -7.42
CA ALA A 52 -14.31 -7.39 -6.42
C ALA A 52 -14.55 -6.58 -5.14
N PHE A 53 -13.52 -5.90 -4.64
CA PHE A 53 -13.59 -5.14 -3.39
C PHE A 53 -14.47 -3.90 -3.54
N ARG A 54 -14.42 -3.17 -4.67
CA ARG A 54 -15.32 -2.04 -4.92
C ARG A 54 -16.79 -2.45 -4.87
N ARG A 55 -17.12 -3.57 -5.52
CA ARG A 55 -18.48 -4.10 -5.48
C ARG A 55 -18.88 -4.48 -4.06
N TYR A 56 -18.03 -5.25 -3.36
CA TYR A 56 -18.27 -5.65 -1.98
C TYR A 56 -18.45 -4.43 -1.05
N TYR A 57 -17.55 -3.44 -1.14
CA TYR A 57 -17.58 -2.25 -0.30
C TYR A 57 -18.85 -1.43 -0.51
N TYR A 58 -19.29 -1.27 -1.77
CA TYR A 58 -20.54 -0.61 -2.09
C TYR A 58 -21.76 -1.39 -1.58
N GLU A 59 -21.78 -2.71 -1.75
CA GLU A 59 -22.86 -3.57 -1.24
C GLU A 59 -22.97 -3.54 0.30
N GLN A 60 -21.84 -3.44 1.01
CA GLN A 60 -21.83 -3.40 2.48
C GLN A 60 -22.08 -2.01 3.07
N THR A 61 -21.59 -0.95 2.43
CA THR A 61 -21.56 0.39 3.03
C THR A 61 -22.41 1.42 2.30
N GLY A 62 -22.82 1.14 1.05
CA GLY A 62 -23.45 2.12 0.16
C GLY A 62 -22.51 3.22 -0.36
N ARG A 63 -21.23 3.21 0.03
CA ARG A 63 -20.21 4.19 -0.39
C ARG A 63 -19.32 3.61 -1.49
N LYS A 64 -18.72 4.49 -2.29
CA LYS A 64 -17.71 4.11 -3.27
C LYS A 64 -16.33 4.20 -2.66
N VAL A 65 -15.40 3.38 -3.18
CA VAL A 65 -13.99 3.41 -2.79
C VAL A 65 -13.10 3.45 -4.04
N SER A 66 -12.09 4.30 -4.00
CA SER A 66 -11.01 4.38 -4.98
C SER A 66 -9.75 3.76 -4.40
N LEU A 67 -9.14 2.83 -5.14
CA LEU A 67 -7.92 2.15 -4.72
C LEU A 67 -6.74 2.76 -5.47
N ASP A 68 -5.78 3.32 -4.74
CA ASP A 68 -4.53 3.83 -5.29
C ASP A 68 -3.43 2.78 -5.10
N TRP A 69 -3.08 2.08 -6.18
CA TRP A 69 -2.03 1.09 -6.18
C TRP A 69 -0.65 1.71 -6.38
N ARG A 70 0.16 1.70 -5.33
CA ARG A 70 1.57 2.12 -5.38
C ARG A 70 2.46 0.95 -5.81
N ALA A 71 3.03 1.06 -7.01
CA ALA A 71 3.99 0.11 -7.54
C ALA A 71 5.43 0.63 -7.29
N VAL A 72 6.10 0.05 -6.28
CA VAL A 72 7.48 0.42 -5.91
C VAL A 72 8.50 -0.61 -6.40
N GLY A 73 8.06 -1.83 -6.71
CA GLY A 73 8.93 -2.94 -7.13
C GLY A 73 8.44 -4.26 -6.53
N GLY A 74 9.38 -5.17 -6.27
CA GLY A 74 9.08 -6.42 -5.57
C GLY A 74 8.86 -6.22 -4.07
N ALA A 75 8.52 -7.29 -3.36
CA ALA A 75 8.29 -7.24 -1.91
C ALA A 75 9.51 -6.67 -1.15
N SER A 76 10.73 -7.07 -1.52
CA SER A 76 11.97 -6.56 -0.93
C SER A 76 12.20 -5.06 -1.15
N ASP A 77 11.71 -4.50 -2.26
CA ASP A 77 11.80 -3.06 -2.53
C ASP A 77 10.76 -2.30 -1.73
N ILE A 78 9.56 -2.87 -1.61
CA ILE A 78 8.49 -2.31 -0.79
C ILE A 78 8.93 -2.21 0.67
N VAL A 79 9.48 -3.28 1.27
CA VAL A 79 9.92 -3.22 2.68
C VAL A 79 11.04 -2.21 2.90
N ARG A 80 11.96 -2.05 1.95
CA ARG A 80 13.01 -1.03 2.02
C ARG A 80 12.43 0.37 1.96
N TYR A 81 11.43 0.57 1.11
CA TYR A 81 10.70 1.82 1.01
C TYR A 81 9.94 2.14 2.30
N LEU A 82 9.20 1.17 2.86
CA LEU A 82 8.48 1.33 4.12
C LEU A 82 9.43 1.74 5.25
N ALA A 83 10.52 0.99 5.45
CA ALA A 83 11.51 1.30 6.48
C ALA A 83 12.11 2.70 6.31
N SER A 84 12.45 3.08 5.07
CA SER A 84 12.98 4.43 4.78
C SER A 84 11.97 5.54 5.06
N ALA A 85 10.71 5.36 4.64
CA ALA A 85 9.65 6.34 4.81
C ALA A 85 9.28 6.54 6.29
N TYR A 86 9.14 5.45 7.05
CA TYR A 86 8.90 5.52 8.49
C TYR A 86 10.08 6.12 9.24
N THR A 87 11.32 5.80 8.84
CA THR A 87 12.52 6.43 9.43
C THR A 87 12.54 7.93 9.18
N ALA A 88 12.19 8.38 7.98
CA ALA A 88 12.13 9.80 7.67
C ALA A 88 11.05 10.52 8.49
N ASN A 89 9.84 9.96 8.59
CA ASN A 89 8.74 10.57 9.32
C ASN A 89 8.96 10.54 10.83
N PHE A 90 9.51 9.44 11.36
CA PHE A 90 9.86 9.35 12.77
C PHE A 90 10.99 10.30 13.15
N ARG A 91 11.98 10.50 12.26
CA ARG A 91 13.02 11.51 12.46
C ARG A 91 12.45 12.91 12.60
N ASP A 92 11.55 13.28 11.69
CA ASP A 92 10.90 14.59 11.73
C ASP A 92 10.10 14.77 13.03
N TYR A 93 9.31 13.76 13.40
CA TYR A 93 8.58 13.71 14.66
C TYR A 93 9.50 13.87 15.89
N TRP A 94 10.59 13.09 15.94
CA TRP A 94 11.52 13.07 17.08
C TRP A 94 12.25 14.40 17.29
N ILE A 95 12.71 15.01 16.20
CA ILE A 95 13.41 16.30 16.26
C ILE A 95 12.45 17.41 16.67
N ASN A 96 11.25 17.45 16.06
CA ASN A 96 10.35 18.59 16.19
C ASN A 96 9.46 18.53 17.42
N GLN A 97 9.00 17.36 17.84
CA GLN A 97 8.03 17.22 18.94
C GLN A 97 8.68 16.83 20.26
N GLN A 98 9.75 16.02 20.24
CA GLN A 98 10.40 15.53 21.46
C GLN A 98 11.71 16.28 21.80
N ALA A 99 12.11 17.27 20.99
CA ALA A 99 13.40 17.97 21.09
C ALA A 99 14.61 17.02 21.20
N GLY A 100 14.47 15.80 20.65
CA GLY A 100 15.50 14.77 20.73
C GLY A 100 16.61 15.01 19.70
N GLN A 101 17.82 14.57 20.02
CA GLN A 101 18.92 14.54 19.05
C GLN A 101 18.76 13.31 18.15
N TRP A 102 18.85 13.52 16.84
CA TRP A 102 18.89 12.44 15.87
C TRP A 102 20.33 12.01 15.60
N SER A 103 20.63 10.71 15.75
CA SER A 103 21.93 10.13 15.43
C SER A 103 21.78 8.94 14.47
N GLU A 104 22.89 8.54 13.83
CA GLU A 104 22.89 7.37 12.95
C GLU A 104 22.63 6.08 13.73
N GLU A 105 23.11 5.99 14.97
CA GLU A 105 22.86 4.85 15.86
C GLU A 105 21.37 4.74 16.19
N LEU A 106 20.70 5.85 16.50
CA LEU A 106 19.25 5.87 16.75
C LEU A 106 18.49 5.36 15.53
N ALA A 107 18.85 5.83 14.33
CA ALA A 107 18.21 5.45 13.07
C ALA A 107 18.24 3.92 12.81
N LEU A 108 19.29 3.23 13.29
CA LEU A 108 19.41 1.77 13.20
C LEU A 108 18.75 1.04 14.39
N ALA A 109 18.69 1.69 15.55
CA ALA A 109 18.24 1.08 16.79
C ALA A 109 16.71 1.01 16.94
N PHE A 110 15.97 2.06 16.54
CA PHE A 110 14.55 2.14 16.88
C PHE A 110 13.69 1.05 16.20
N LEU A 111 14.06 0.63 14.99
CA LEU A 111 13.43 -0.49 14.27
C LEU A 111 13.91 -1.88 14.73
N ASN A 112 14.94 -1.97 15.57
CA ASN A 112 15.47 -3.24 16.03
C ASN A 112 14.60 -3.83 17.14
N ARG A 113 13.92 -4.95 16.88
CA ARG A 113 13.10 -5.61 17.91
C ARG A 113 13.85 -6.15 19.11
N LYS A 114 15.16 -6.40 18.95
CA LYS A 114 16.04 -6.95 19.98
C LYS A 114 16.77 -5.85 20.75
N LEU A 115 16.32 -4.60 20.63
CA LEU A 115 16.85 -3.52 21.44
C LEU A 115 16.54 -3.81 22.91
N GLU A 116 17.56 -3.80 23.75
CA GLU A 116 17.40 -4.08 25.18
C GLU A 116 16.97 -2.81 25.95
N PRO A 117 16.24 -2.93 27.07
CA PRO A 117 15.77 -1.77 27.85
C PRO A 117 16.86 -0.89 28.46
N ASP A 118 18.09 -1.39 28.57
CA ASP A 118 19.26 -0.64 29.05
C ASP A 118 19.93 0.19 27.93
N SER A 119 19.49 0.04 26.68
CA SER A 119 19.99 0.80 25.55
C SER A 119 19.64 2.29 25.66
N PRO A 120 20.57 3.21 25.31
CA PRO A 120 20.26 4.64 25.25
C PRO A 120 19.19 5.01 24.22
N HIS A 121 18.81 4.09 23.32
CA HIS A 121 17.79 4.31 22.30
C HIS A 121 16.45 3.61 22.62
N TRP A 122 16.32 3.00 23.80
CA TRP A 122 15.10 2.30 24.22
C TRP A 122 13.88 3.21 24.16
N ASP A 123 14.00 4.43 24.69
CA ASP A 123 12.90 5.41 24.70
C ASP A 123 12.44 5.76 23.28
N ALA A 124 13.37 5.90 22.33
CA ALA A 124 13.03 6.17 20.93
C ALA A 124 12.28 5.00 20.28
N ARG A 125 12.65 3.75 20.59
CA ARG A 125 11.87 2.58 20.12
C ARG A 125 10.48 2.57 20.74
N GLN A 126 10.36 2.77 22.04
CA GLN A 126 9.05 2.78 22.70
C GLN A 126 8.18 3.89 22.12
N GLU A 127 8.73 5.09 21.94
CA GLU A 127 8.02 6.19 21.31
C GLU A 127 7.56 5.84 19.89
N PHE A 128 8.42 5.27 19.05
CA PHE A 128 8.05 4.83 17.70
C PHE A 128 6.87 3.85 17.69
N LEU A 129 6.84 2.90 18.64
CA LEU A 129 5.77 1.91 18.74
C LEU A 129 4.42 2.48 19.19
N HIS A 130 4.40 3.65 19.83
CA HIS A 130 3.17 4.28 20.35
C HIS A 130 2.74 5.51 19.58
N CYS A 131 3.65 6.16 18.84
CA CYS A 131 3.35 7.36 18.08
C CYS A 131 2.42 7.05 16.90
N ASP A 132 1.53 8.00 16.58
CA ASP A 132 0.58 7.90 15.47
C ASP A 132 1.18 8.54 14.19
N ILE A 133 2.33 8.03 13.77
CA ILE A 133 2.96 8.45 12.51
C ILE A 133 2.57 7.50 11.39
N GLY A 134 2.18 8.06 10.25
CA GLY A 134 1.90 7.30 9.04
C GLY A 134 2.80 7.74 7.89
N ILE A 135 2.77 6.97 6.80
CA ILE A 135 3.48 7.28 5.54
C ILE A 135 2.53 7.50 4.35
N GLY A 136 1.23 7.63 4.63
CA GLY A 136 0.19 7.77 3.59
C GLY A 136 -0.06 6.50 2.78
N ILE A 137 0.21 5.33 3.38
CA ILE A 137 -0.13 4.01 2.85
C ILE A 137 -0.99 3.30 3.89
N ASP A 138 -2.15 2.83 3.46
CA ASP A 138 -3.12 2.19 4.33
C ASP A 138 -2.90 0.68 4.42
N LEU A 139 -2.45 0.06 3.34
CA LEU A 139 -2.30 -1.39 3.26
C LEU A 139 -1.06 -1.83 2.47
N PHE A 140 -0.27 -2.73 3.05
CA PHE A 140 0.70 -3.53 2.32
C PHE A 140 0.08 -4.90 2.00
N PHE A 141 -0.18 -5.16 0.71
CA PHE A 141 -0.86 -6.36 0.24
C PHE A 141 0.03 -7.22 -0.66
N GLY A 142 0.36 -8.43 -0.19
CA GLY A 142 1.15 -9.40 -0.94
C GLY A 142 2.64 -9.37 -0.62
N GLY A 143 3.33 -10.47 -0.89
CA GLY A 143 4.74 -10.68 -0.53
C GLY A 143 4.93 -11.99 0.22
N GLY A 144 6.13 -12.18 0.77
CA GLY A 144 6.48 -13.36 1.56
C GLY A 144 6.28 -13.14 3.07
N GLN A 145 6.01 -14.22 3.80
CA GLN A 145 5.89 -14.20 5.26
C GLN A 145 7.14 -13.63 5.95
N TYR A 146 8.33 -13.94 5.44
CA TYR A 146 9.60 -13.49 6.01
C TYR A 146 9.73 -11.96 6.04
N ASP A 147 9.35 -11.30 4.94
CA ASP A 147 9.38 -9.84 4.83
C ASP A 147 8.36 -9.20 5.78
N PHE A 148 7.15 -9.76 5.85
CA PHE A 148 6.10 -9.28 6.75
C PHE A 148 6.49 -9.45 8.23
N GLN A 149 7.08 -10.58 8.60
CA GLN A 149 7.53 -10.81 9.97
C GLN A 149 8.61 -9.79 10.38
N GLN A 150 9.56 -9.48 9.50
CA GLN A 150 10.56 -8.45 9.79
C GLN A 150 9.95 -7.06 10.00
N GLN A 151 8.97 -6.68 9.18
CA GLN A 151 8.31 -5.38 9.34
C GLN A 151 7.41 -5.32 10.58
N ALA A 152 6.75 -6.43 10.93
CA ALA A 152 5.99 -6.55 12.17
C ALA A 152 6.91 -6.48 13.40
N ASP A 153 8.03 -7.21 13.38
CA ASP A 153 9.07 -7.16 14.42
C ASP A 153 9.59 -5.72 14.62
N ALA A 154 9.75 -4.98 13.52
CA ALA A 154 10.18 -3.59 13.56
C ALA A 154 9.13 -2.62 14.13
N GLY A 155 7.85 -3.00 14.15
CA GLY A 155 6.73 -2.14 14.54
C GLY A 155 6.12 -1.34 13.39
N ILE A 156 6.51 -1.62 12.14
CA ILE A 156 5.99 -0.95 10.94
C ILE A 156 4.63 -1.53 10.52
N LEU A 157 4.50 -2.86 10.56
CA LEU A 157 3.24 -3.52 10.27
C LEU A 157 2.51 -3.82 11.57
N VAL A 158 1.23 -3.44 11.60
CA VAL A 158 0.35 -3.67 12.73
C VAL A 158 -0.72 -4.72 12.37
N PRO A 159 -1.24 -5.46 13.36
CA PRO A 159 -2.33 -6.41 13.12
C PRO A 159 -3.56 -5.73 12.53
N CYS A 160 -4.15 -6.32 11.48
CA CYS A 160 -5.40 -5.82 10.87
C CYS A 160 -6.68 -6.32 11.58
N GLY A 161 -6.54 -6.87 12.78
CA GLY A 161 -7.64 -7.40 13.60
C GLY A 161 -8.37 -8.61 13.00
N LEU A 162 -7.81 -9.30 12.00
CA LEU A 162 -8.49 -10.44 11.36
C LEU A 162 -8.64 -11.62 12.32
N GLN A 163 -7.58 -11.94 13.05
CA GLN A 163 -7.58 -13.02 14.04
C GLN A 163 -8.54 -12.75 15.21
N GLU A 164 -8.68 -11.47 15.61
CA GLU A 164 -9.61 -11.05 16.65
C GLU A 164 -11.07 -11.15 16.17
N ARG A 165 -11.34 -10.76 14.93
CA ARG A 165 -12.69 -10.80 14.34
C ARG A 165 -13.14 -12.21 13.95
N HIS A 166 -12.20 -13.06 13.55
CA HIS A 166 -12.45 -14.42 13.05
C HIS A 166 -11.52 -15.45 13.68
N PRO A 167 -11.56 -15.65 15.02
CA PRO A 167 -10.70 -16.61 15.69
C PRO A 167 -10.86 -18.05 15.17
N GLU A 168 -12.04 -18.38 14.65
CA GLU A 168 -12.38 -19.69 14.09
C GLU A 168 -11.61 -20.05 12.81
N TRP A 169 -11.00 -19.09 12.12
CA TRP A 169 -10.17 -19.36 10.93
C TRP A 169 -8.75 -19.79 11.28
N PHE A 170 -8.34 -19.64 12.54
CA PHE A 170 -6.97 -19.86 13.02
C PHE A 170 -6.89 -20.93 14.12
N ALA A 171 -7.99 -21.66 14.36
CA ALA A 171 -8.09 -22.74 15.34
C ALA A 171 -7.63 -24.10 14.81
#